data_AF-A0A2V5MGB0-F1
#
_entry.id   AF-A0A2V5MGB0-F1
#
_cell.length_a   1.000
_cell.length_b   1.000
_cell.length_c   1.000
_cell.angle_alpha   90.00
_cell.angle_beta   90.00
_cell.angle_gamma   90.00
#
_symmetry.space_group_name_H-M   'P 1'
#
loop_
_entity.id
_entity.type
_entity.pdbx_description
1 polymer ?
#
loop_
_entity_poly.entity_id
_entity_poly.type
_entity_poly.pdbx_seq_one_letter_code
_entity_poly.pdbx_strand_id
1 'polypeptide(L)' 'MHSTNRYAEVRTRVRLREQPLIALPKIPNEFELQARWFAGEFGRDFKTATGEPIEVIQFGFWNREAGPDFQDAAIR' A
#
# COMPACT_ATOMS: atom_id res chain seq x y z
N MET A 1 20.16 45.26 21.59
CA MET A 1 18.96 44.85 20.83
C MET A 1 19.21 43.46 20.25
N HIS A 2 18.87 42.39 20.98
CA HIS A 2 18.97 41.02 20.46
C HIS A 2 17.69 40.69 19.71
N SER A 3 17.69 40.86 18.40
CA SER A 3 16.60 40.37 17.56
C SER A 3 16.76 38.86 17.43
N THR A 4 16.28 38.12 18.43
CA THR A 4 16.21 36.66 18.40
C THR A 4 15.49 36.26 17.13
N ASN A 5 16.15 35.45 16.30
CA ASN A 5 15.64 35.00 15.01
C ASN A 5 14.47 34.03 15.22
N ARG A 6 13.29 34.58 15.59
CA ARG A 6 12.06 33.82 15.88
C ARG A 6 11.66 32.96 14.68
N TYR A 7 11.99 33.39 13.46
CA TYR A 7 11.78 32.61 12.24
C TYR A 7 12.55 31.29 12.24
N ALA A 8 13.81 31.29 12.70
CA ALA A 8 14.60 30.07 12.82
C ALA A 8 13.99 29.10 13.84
N GLU A 9 13.53 29.60 14.99
CA GLU A 9 12.90 28.76 16.02
C GLU A 9 11.58 28.13 15.57
N VAL A 10 10.76 28.88 14.83
CA VAL A 10 9.50 28.38 14.27
C VAL A 10 9.79 27.30 13.21
N ARG A 11 10.77 27.51 12.32
CA ARG A 11 11.14 26.51 11.30
C ARG A 11 11.59 25.18 11.91
N THR A 12 12.30 25.20 13.04
CA THR A 12 12.76 23.97 13.71
C THR A 12 11.65 23.28 14.52
N ARG A 13 10.66 24.04 15.03
CA ARG A 13 9.56 23.48 15.84
C ARG A 13 8.36 23.00 15.03
N VAL A 14 8.17 23.54 13.83
CA VAL A 14 7.03 23.20 12.97
C VAL A 14 7.23 21.81 12.37
N ARG A 15 6.42 20.85 12.83
CA ARG A 15 6.29 19.50 12.24
C ARG A 15 5.41 19.49 10.97
N LEU A 16 4.93 20.64 10.54
CA LEU A 16 4.20 20.77 9.27
C LEU A 16 5.21 20.65 8.14
N ARG A 17 5.22 19.49 7.49
CA ARG A 17 5.91 19.34 6.21
C ARG A 17 4.95 19.84 5.14
N GLU A 18 5.43 20.74 4.30
CA GLU A 18 4.72 21.08 3.07
C GLU A 18 4.58 19.82 2.21
N GLN A 19 3.37 19.58 1.72
CA GLN A 19 3.11 18.45 0.84
C GLN A 19 3.74 18.78 -0.50
N PRO A 20 4.56 17.89 -1.10
CA PRO A 20 5.27 18.21 -2.32
C PRO A 20 4.28 18.55 -3.44
N LEU A 21 4.57 19.64 -4.18
CA LEU A 21 3.73 20.09 -5.30
C LEU A 21 3.59 19.02 -6.39
N ILE A 22 4.59 18.14 -6.50
CA ILE A 22 4.61 17.00 -7.43
C ILE A 22 4.88 15.75 -6.59
N ALA A 23 3.84 14.92 -6.43
CA ALA A 23 3.98 13.59 -5.86
C ALA A 23 4.25 12.60 -6.99
N LEU A 24 5.40 11.94 -6.97
CA LEU A 24 5.62 10.80 -7.86
C LEU A 24 4.63 9.68 -7.47
N PRO A 25 4.17 8.86 -8.44
CA PRO A 25 3.36 7.69 -8.13
C PRO A 25 4.11 6.82 -7.12
N LYS A 26 3.56 6.70 -5.91
CA LYS A 26 4.12 5.83 -4.88
C LYS A 26 3.92 4.39 -5.35
N ILE A 27 5.01 3.63 -5.47
CA ILE A 27 4.92 2.18 -5.62
C ILE A 27 4.31 1.65 -4.32
N PRO A 28 3.15 0.97 -4.37
CA PRO A 28 2.51 0.46 -3.17
C PRO A 28 3.46 -0.50 -2.46
N ASN A 29 3.50 -0.41 -1.13
CA ASN A 29 4.22 -1.42 -0.36
C ASN A 29 3.47 -2.77 -0.40
N GLU A 30 4.13 -3.84 0.04
CA GLU A 30 3.54 -5.18 0.04
C GLU A 30 2.16 -5.21 0.72
N PHE A 31 2.01 -4.56 1.86
CA PHE A 31 0.75 -4.48 2.59
C PHE A 31 -0.37 -3.79 1.80
N GLU A 32 -0.08 -2.67 1.14
CA GLU A 32 -1.02 -1.96 0.27
C GLU A 32 -1.39 -2.81 -0.95
N LEU A 33 -0.43 -3.55 -1.51
CA LEU A 33 -0.67 -4.44 -2.63
C LEU A 33 -1.60 -5.60 -2.24
N GLN A 34 -1.32 -6.25 -1.12
CA GLN A 34 -2.17 -7.32 -0.56
C GLN A 34 -3.56 -6.78 -0.20
N ALA A 35 -3.67 -5.59 0.38
CA ALA A 35 -4.96 -4.96 0.69
C ALA A 35 -5.84 -4.78 -0.57
N ARG A 36 -5.24 -4.29 -1.66
CA ARG A 36 -5.91 -4.12 -2.95
C ARG A 36 -6.30 -5.46 -3.57
N TRP A 37 -5.47 -6.48 -3.39
CA TRP A 37 -5.76 -7.84 -3.80
C TRP A 37 -6.96 -8.41 -3.06
N PHE A 38 -6.99 -8.27 -1.73
CA PHE A 38 -8.12 -8.67 -0.91
C PHE A 38 -9.41 -7.93 -1.29
N ALA A 39 -9.30 -6.63 -1.61
CA ALA A 39 -10.43 -5.81 -2.07
C ALA A 39 -10.94 -6.22 -3.47
N GLY A 40 -10.18 -7.04 -4.21
CA GLY A 40 -10.54 -7.50 -5.56
C GLY A 40 -10.24 -6.49 -6.66
N GLU A 41 -9.39 -5.49 -6.42
CA GLU A 41 -9.03 -4.48 -7.45
C GLU A 41 -8.34 -5.10 -8.68
N PHE A 42 -7.67 -6.23 -8.52
CA PHE A 42 -6.98 -6.94 -9.60
C PHE A 42 -7.89 -7.91 -10.38
N GLY A 43 -9.17 -7.99 -10.03
CA GLY A 43 -10.12 -8.92 -10.62
C GLY A 43 -9.99 -10.34 -10.07
N ARG A 44 -10.69 -11.27 -10.72
CA ARG A 44 -10.75 -12.69 -10.33
C ARG A 44 -10.20 -13.62 -11.41
N ASP A 45 -10.11 -13.15 -12.64
CA ASP A 45 -9.64 -13.93 -13.77
C ASP A 45 -8.13 -13.74 -13.97
N PHE A 46 -7.38 -14.81 -13.78
CA PHE A 46 -5.93 -14.85 -13.91
C PHE A 46 -5.52 -15.98 -14.85
N LYS A 47 -4.21 -16.06 -15.14
CA LYS A 47 -3.61 -17.19 -15.86
C LYS A 47 -2.47 -17.76 -15.03
N THR A 48 -2.35 -19.09 -15.00
CA THR A 48 -1.16 -19.77 -14.47
C THR A 48 0.09 -19.32 -15.25
N ALA A 49 1.27 -19.62 -14.70
CA ALA A 49 2.52 -19.46 -15.45
C ALA A 49 2.58 -20.30 -16.73
N THR A 50 1.77 -21.36 -16.83
CA THR A 50 1.61 -22.21 -18.02
C THR A 50 0.54 -21.69 -18.98
N GLY A 51 -0.17 -20.60 -18.63
CA GLY A 51 -1.18 -19.95 -19.49
C GLY A 51 -2.60 -20.48 -19.34
N GLU A 52 -2.84 -21.39 -18.41
CA GLU A 52 -4.18 -21.92 -18.11
C GLU A 52 -5.00 -20.88 -17.34
N PRO A 53 -6.28 -20.66 -17.67
CA PRO A 53 -7.11 -19.72 -16.95
C PRO A 53 -7.38 -20.20 -15.52
N ILE A 54 -7.34 -19.27 -14.57
CA ILE A 54 -7.71 -19.49 -13.17
C ILE A 54 -8.73 -18.43 -12.79
N GLU A 55 -9.80 -18.82 -12.11
CA GLU A 55 -10.74 -17.88 -11.50
C GLU A 55 -10.64 -17.95 -9.98
N VAL A 56 -10.36 -16.83 -9.32
CA VAL A 56 -10.40 -16.72 -7.85
C VAL A 56 -11.86 -16.53 -7.40
N ILE A 57 -12.44 -17.58 -6.83
CA ILE A 57 -13.81 -17.56 -6.32
C ILE A 57 -13.87 -16.80 -4.99
N GLN A 58 -12.91 -17.09 -4.09
CA GLN A 58 -12.78 -16.43 -2.80
C GLN A 58 -11.29 -16.23 -2.46
N PHE A 59 -10.94 -15.05 -1.96
CA PHE A 59 -9.60 -14.74 -1.47
C PHE A 59 -9.34 -15.31 -0.06
N GLY A 60 -10.35 -15.87 0.60
CA GLY A 60 -10.20 -16.49 1.92
C GLY A 60 -9.88 -15.48 3.03
N PHE A 61 -9.05 -15.90 3.99
CA PHE A 61 -8.64 -15.08 5.13
C PHE A 61 -7.29 -14.41 4.87
N TRP A 62 -7.28 -13.07 4.92
CA TRP A 62 -6.05 -12.30 4.86
C TRP A 62 -5.38 -12.28 6.24
N ASN A 63 -4.34 -13.09 6.41
CA ASN A 63 -3.42 -12.93 7.53
C ASN A 63 -2.65 -11.62 7.33
N ARG A 64 -2.54 -10.78 8.35
CA ARG A 64 -1.82 -9.48 8.26
C ARG A 64 -0.42 -9.57 8.87
N GLU A 65 0.12 -10.78 8.92
CA GLU A 65 1.39 -11.11 9.55
C GLU A 65 2.44 -11.47 8.49
N ALA A 66 3.70 -11.59 8.90
CA ALA A 66 4.76 -12.05 8.00
C ALA A 66 4.60 -13.56 7.72
N GLY A 67 3.92 -13.93 6.63
CA GLY A 67 3.66 -15.32 6.28
C GLY A 67 2.83 -15.48 4.99
N PRO A 68 2.46 -16.71 4.58
CA PRO A 68 1.68 -16.91 3.36
C PRO A 68 0.32 -16.22 3.50
N ASP A 69 0.15 -15.11 2.78
CA ASP A 69 -1.02 -14.26 2.89
C ASP A 69 -2.10 -14.69 1.90
N PHE A 70 -3.32 -14.79 2.43
CA PHE A 70 -4.51 -15.50 1.93
C PHE A 70 -4.53 -17.00 2.25
N GLN A 71 -5.22 -17.35 3.33
CA GLN A 71 -5.53 -18.73 3.72
C GLN A 71 -6.93 -19.12 3.25
N ASP A 72 -7.14 -20.39 2.91
CA ASP A 72 -8.44 -20.92 2.44
C ASP A 72 -9.02 -20.23 1.20
N ALA A 73 -8.16 -19.65 0.35
CA ALA A 73 -8.58 -19.14 -0.95
C ALA A 73 -9.08 -20.30 -1.83
N ALA A 74 -10.21 -20.10 -2.51
CA ALA A 74 -10.72 -21.07 -3.48
C ALA A 74 -10.55 -20.52 -4.90
N ILE A 75 -9.97 -21.34 -5.76
CA ILE A 75 -9.72 -21.07 -7.17
C ILE A 75 -10.36 -22.17 -8.02
N ARG A 76 -10.70 -21.84 -9.27
CA ARG A 76 -11.24 -22.76 -10.28
C ARG A 76 -10.41 -22.73 -11.54
#